data_AF-B4L2L0-F1
#
_entry.id   AF-B4L2L0-F1
#
_cell.length_a   1.000
_cell.length_b   1.000
_cell.length_c   1.000
_cell.angle_alpha   90.00
_cell.angle_beta   90.00
_cell.angle_gamma   90.00
#
_symmetry.space_group_name_H-M   'P 1'
#
loop_
_entity.id
_entity.type
_entity.pdbx_description
1 polymer ?
#
loop_
_entity_poly.entity_id
_entity_poly.type
_entity_poly.pdbx_seq_one_letter_code
_entity_poly.pdbx_strand_id
1 'polypeptide(L)'
;MLHKALLLVLAIIQINAAEYDTSILPEAYIDAAQHSTHTNNWAVLVDASRFWFNYRHVANVLSIYRSVKRLGIPDSQIILMIADDMACNARNPRPGQVYNNANQHINVYGDDVEVDYRGYEVTVENFVRLLTGRTQNGTARSKKLLSDAGSNVLIYLTGHGGDGFLKFQDSEEITSQELADGIQQMWEKKRYNELFFMVDTCQAASLYEKFTSPNVLAVASSLVGEDSLSHHVDPSIGVYMIDRYTYYALEFLEKVQPFSKRTIGEFLQVCPKRVCISTVGVRKDLYRRDPQKVPITDFFGAIRPTRVSTDRINVTLADEEDFYTDFDHMPPKKQFKIVIQPQFIAKINK
;
A
#
# COMPACT_ATOMS: atom_id res chain seq x y z
N MET A 1 38.11 40.22 47.85
CA MET A 1 37.95 38.75 47.93
C MET A 1 36.90 38.36 46.90
N LEU A 2 37.31 38.07 45.67
CA LEU A 2 37.64 36.75 45.10
C LEU A 2 36.39 35.94 44.66
N HIS A 3 36.45 35.44 43.41
CA HIS A 3 35.58 34.46 42.72
C HIS A 3 34.28 35.01 42.10
N LYS A 4 33.87 34.75 40.84
CA LYS A 4 34.28 33.87 39.72
C LYS A 4 33.67 34.51 38.43
N ALA A 5 34.45 34.83 37.41
CA ALA A 5 34.69 34.03 36.20
C ALA A 5 33.44 33.44 35.51
N LEU A 6 33.08 34.00 34.34
CA LEU A 6 32.66 33.22 33.16
C LEU A 6 32.84 34.06 31.89
N LEU A 7 33.94 33.85 31.17
CA LEU A 7 34.09 34.28 29.77
C LEU A 7 33.19 33.38 28.91
N LEU A 8 32.21 33.98 28.24
CA LEU A 8 31.39 33.30 27.23
C LEU A 8 32.08 33.46 25.86
N VAL A 9 32.75 32.42 25.39
CA VAL A 9 33.23 32.34 24.01
C VAL A 9 32.05 31.93 23.12
N LEU A 10 31.53 32.88 22.35
CA LEU A 10 30.56 32.63 21.28
C LEU A 10 31.28 31.97 20.10
N ALA A 11 31.24 30.64 20.04
CA ALA A 11 31.59 29.89 18.84
C ALA A 11 30.39 29.97 17.87
N ILE A 12 30.51 30.82 16.85
CA ILE A 12 29.59 30.82 15.71
C ILE A 12 29.90 29.57 14.89
N ILE A 13 29.11 28.51 15.10
CA ILE A 13 29.09 27.36 14.20
C ILE A 13 28.34 27.83 12.94
N GLN A 14 29.08 28.17 11.89
CA GLN A 14 28.52 28.25 10.55
C GLN A 14 28.09 26.84 10.15
N ILE A 15 26.79 26.57 10.20
CA ILE A 15 26.20 25.39 9.58
C ILE A 15 26.26 25.68 8.08
N ASN A 16 27.28 25.15 7.40
CA ASN A 16 27.24 25.00 5.96
C ASN A 16 26.13 23.99 5.65
N ALA A 17 24.96 24.48 5.24
CA ALA A 17 23.99 23.67 4.52
C ALA A 17 24.63 23.34 3.17
N ALA A 18 25.34 22.21 3.10
CA ALA A 18 25.69 21.65 1.81
C ALA A 18 24.37 21.34 1.08
N GLU A 19 24.11 22.06 -0.01
CA GLU A 19 23.07 21.68 -0.96
C GLU A 19 23.37 20.26 -1.42
N TYR A 20 22.61 19.30 -0.92
CA TYR A 20 22.69 17.92 -1.36
C TYR A 20 22.13 17.88 -2.78
N ASP A 21 23.01 17.70 -3.76
CA ASP A 21 22.63 17.52 -5.15
C ASP A 21 21.78 16.25 -5.27
N THR A 22 20.47 16.43 -5.46
CA THR A 22 19.48 15.35 -5.56
C THR A 22 19.60 14.57 -6.87
N SER A 23 20.48 14.98 -7.80
CA SER A 23 20.76 14.26 -9.03
C SER A 23 21.67 13.04 -8.85
N ILE A 24 22.39 12.96 -7.72
CA ILE A 24 23.32 11.86 -7.42
C ILE A 24 22.67 10.92 -6.42
N LEU A 25 22.27 9.74 -6.88
CA LEU A 25 21.75 8.69 -6.00
C LEU A 25 22.89 8.16 -5.10
N PRO A 26 22.64 7.92 -3.80
CA PRO A 26 23.64 7.34 -2.91
C PRO A 26 24.18 6.01 -3.44
N GLU A 27 25.47 5.75 -3.34
CA GLU A 27 26.09 4.51 -3.83
C GLU A 27 25.45 3.24 -3.24
N ALA A 28 25.07 3.30 -1.96
CA ALA A 28 24.33 2.23 -1.28
C ALA A 28 22.93 1.96 -1.89
N TYR A 29 22.32 2.96 -2.53
CA TYR A 29 21.04 2.81 -3.22
C TYR A 29 21.20 1.99 -4.51
N ILE A 30 22.26 2.28 -5.27
CA ILE A 30 22.57 1.58 -6.52
C ILE A 30 22.92 0.13 -6.23
N ASP A 31 23.74 -0.14 -5.21
CA ASP A 31 24.13 -1.49 -4.81
C ASP A 31 22.92 -2.33 -4.36
N ALA A 32 22.03 -1.74 -3.55
CA ALA A 32 20.80 -2.41 -3.11
C ALA A 32 19.85 -2.71 -4.28
N ALA A 33 19.72 -1.81 -5.26
CA ALA A 33 18.90 -2.02 -6.44
C ALA A 33 19.47 -3.11 -7.37
N GLN A 34 20.79 -3.21 -7.50
CA GLN A 34 21.46 -4.20 -8.35
C GLN A 34 21.42 -5.63 -7.78
N HIS A 35 21.40 -5.78 -6.46
CA HIS A 35 21.34 -7.07 -5.78
C HIS A 35 19.93 -7.44 -5.27
N SER A 36 18.90 -6.70 -5.69
CA SER A 36 17.52 -6.95 -5.27
C SER A 36 17.01 -8.31 -5.75
N THR A 37 16.30 -9.03 -4.88
CA THR A 37 15.65 -10.30 -5.19
C THR A 37 14.31 -10.16 -5.93
N HIS A 38 13.86 -8.92 -6.15
CA HIS A 38 12.58 -8.56 -6.74
C HIS A 38 12.71 -7.25 -7.55
N THR A 39 11.77 -6.97 -8.46
CA THR A 39 11.87 -5.87 -9.44
C THR A 39 11.02 -4.65 -9.09
N ASN A 40 9.94 -4.85 -8.34
CA ASN A 40 9.03 -3.79 -7.90
C ASN A 40 8.19 -4.25 -6.70
N ASN A 41 7.53 -3.28 -6.05
CA ASN A 41 6.67 -3.51 -4.90
C ASN A 41 5.26 -2.98 -5.16
N TRP A 42 4.26 -3.80 -4.84
CA TRP A 42 2.85 -3.44 -4.88
C TRP A 42 2.27 -3.43 -3.47
N ALA A 43 1.32 -2.53 -3.22
CA ALA A 43 0.55 -2.50 -1.99
C ALA A 43 -0.95 -2.61 -2.30
N VAL A 44 -1.66 -3.48 -1.59
CA VAL A 44 -3.12 -3.57 -1.60
C VAL A 44 -3.59 -3.26 -0.20
N LEU A 45 -4.24 -2.12 -0.02
CA LEU A 45 -4.59 -1.55 1.28
C LEU A 45 -6.11 -1.44 1.39
N VAL A 46 -6.70 -2.13 2.35
CA VAL A 46 -8.17 -2.26 2.46
C VAL A 46 -8.64 -1.89 3.85
N ASP A 47 -9.45 -0.83 3.92
CA ASP A 47 -10.41 -0.63 4.99
C ASP A 47 -11.75 -1.28 4.61
N ALA A 48 -12.15 -2.29 5.39
CA ALA A 48 -13.36 -3.06 5.11
C ALA A 48 -14.59 -2.58 5.91
N SER A 49 -14.47 -1.52 6.73
CA SER A 49 -15.53 -1.10 7.65
C SER A 49 -16.22 0.20 7.25
N ARG A 50 -17.46 0.36 7.69
CA ARG A 50 -18.25 1.58 7.45
C ARG A 50 -18.74 2.21 8.74
N PHE A 51 -19.32 3.40 8.62
CA PHE A 51 -19.88 4.21 9.70
C PHE A 51 -18.85 4.91 10.57
N TRP A 52 -19.28 6.04 11.14
CA TRP A 52 -18.44 6.97 11.89
C TRP A 52 -17.69 6.33 13.07
N PHE A 53 -18.32 5.38 13.77
CA PHE A 53 -17.67 4.70 14.90
C PHE A 53 -16.47 3.83 14.50
N ASN A 54 -16.29 3.57 13.20
CA ASN A 54 -15.16 2.86 12.62
C ASN A 54 -14.13 3.77 11.97
N TYR A 55 -14.14 5.07 12.31
CA TYR A 55 -13.16 6.07 11.85
C TYR A 55 -11.72 5.56 11.82
N ARG A 56 -11.32 4.82 12.87
CA ARG A 56 -9.99 4.23 13.01
C ARG A 56 -9.53 3.35 11.85
N HIS A 57 -10.42 2.58 11.20
CA HIS A 57 -10.02 1.69 10.12
C HIS A 57 -9.63 2.48 8.86
N VAL A 58 -10.34 3.58 8.58
CA VAL A 58 -9.98 4.54 7.53
C VAL A 58 -8.65 5.23 7.87
N ALA A 59 -8.48 5.68 9.12
CA ALA A 59 -7.23 6.29 9.56
C ALA A 59 -6.04 5.32 9.50
N ASN A 60 -6.24 4.05 9.85
CA ASN A 60 -5.24 2.98 9.76
C ASN A 60 -4.74 2.82 8.30
N VAL A 61 -5.66 2.58 7.36
CA VAL A 61 -5.31 2.31 5.96
C VAL A 61 -4.63 3.51 5.31
N LEU A 62 -5.12 4.74 5.57
CA LEU A 62 -4.51 5.98 5.08
C LEU A 62 -3.11 6.21 5.67
N SER A 63 -2.89 5.83 6.93
CA SER A 63 -1.57 5.95 7.55
C SER A 63 -0.54 4.99 6.93
N ILE A 64 -0.96 3.75 6.62
CA ILE A 64 -0.11 2.78 5.92
C ILE A 64 0.16 3.24 4.48
N TYR A 65 -0.87 3.74 3.78
CA TYR A 65 -0.74 4.34 2.46
C TYR A 65 0.31 5.46 2.44
N ARG A 66 0.23 6.40 3.39
CA ARG A 66 1.24 7.47 3.53
C ARG A 66 2.64 6.91 3.78
N SER A 67 2.78 5.86 4.59
CA SER A 67 4.08 5.23 4.87
C SER A 67 4.69 4.62 3.61
N VAL A 68 3.88 3.91 2.83
CA VAL A 68 4.25 3.28 1.55
C VAL A 68 4.65 4.33 0.51
N LYS A 69 3.85 5.40 0.33
CA LYS A 69 4.19 6.52 -0.57
C LYS A 69 5.48 7.22 -0.16
N ARG A 70 5.64 7.52 1.12
CA ARG A 70 6.85 8.17 1.65
C ARG A 70 8.11 7.34 1.41
N LEU A 71 8.00 6.01 1.42
CA LEU A 71 9.09 5.09 1.09
C LEU A 71 9.25 4.85 -0.42
N GLY A 72 8.46 5.56 -1.24
CA GLY A 72 8.70 5.76 -2.67
C GLY A 72 7.84 4.92 -3.60
N ILE A 73 6.96 4.05 -3.10
CA ILE A 73 6.05 3.27 -3.96
C ILE A 73 5.05 4.25 -4.59
N PRO A 74 4.95 4.32 -5.94
CA PRO A 74 4.05 5.24 -6.63
C PRO A 74 2.60 4.78 -6.57
N ASP A 75 1.63 5.69 -6.69
CA ASP A 75 0.19 5.34 -6.69
C ASP A 75 -0.20 4.32 -7.75
N SER A 76 0.49 4.35 -8.89
CA SER A 76 0.31 3.36 -9.94
C SER A 76 0.60 1.90 -9.52
N GLN A 77 1.17 1.69 -8.33
CA GLN A 77 1.48 0.41 -7.67
C GLN A 77 0.80 0.25 -6.29
N ILE A 78 -0.09 1.17 -5.89
CA ILE A 78 -0.86 1.10 -4.65
C ILE A 78 -2.33 0.97 -5.04
N ILE A 79 -2.99 -0.07 -4.55
CA ILE A 79 -4.44 -0.23 -4.67
C ILE A 79 -5.07 0.10 -3.33
N LEU A 80 -5.82 1.19 -3.25
CA LEU A 80 -6.46 1.66 -2.02
C LEU A 80 -7.98 1.46 -2.09
N MET A 81 -8.50 0.69 -1.14
CA MET A 81 -9.93 0.42 -0.96
C MET A 81 -10.40 1.02 0.37
N ILE A 82 -11.32 1.99 0.31
CA ILE A 82 -11.89 2.65 1.50
C ILE A 82 -13.41 2.52 1.47
N ALA A 83 -13.95 1.80 2.45
CA ALA A 83 -15.37 1.45 2.47
C ALA A 83 -16.27 2.62 2.91
N ASP A 84 -15.74 3.64 3.58
CA ASP A 84 -16.49 4.86 3.93
C ASP A 84 -15.59 6.10 4.03
N ASP A 85 -16.11 7.27 3.66
CA ASP A 85 -15.32 8.50 3.60
C ASP A 85 -15.49 9.32 4.90
N MET A 86 -14.53 9.19 5.80
CA MET A 86 -14.51 9.96 7.06
C MET A 86 -14.18 11.43 6.84
N ALA A 87 -13.46 11.78 5.77
CA ALA A 87 -13.09 13.16 5.47
C ALA A 87 -14.33 13.98 5.08
N CYS A 88 -15.28 13.36 4.36
CA CYS A 88 -16.53 13.97 3.92
C CYS A 88 -17.74 13.70 4.84
N ASN A 89 -17.53 13.02 5.98
CA ASN A 89 -18.63 12.69 6.89
C ASN A 89 -19.18 13.95 7.60
N ALA A 90 -20.51 14.09 7.69
CA ALA A 90 -21.14 15.23 8.37
C ALA A 90 -20.81 15.34 9.87
N ARG A 91 -20.36 14.25 10.50
CA ARG A 91 -19.89 14.25 11.90
C ARG A 91 -18.45 14.73 12.04
N ASN A 92 -17.71 14.88 10.95
CA ASN A 92 -16.33 15.33 11.00
C ASN A 92 -16.29 16.85 11.19
N PRO A 93 -15.78 17.35 12.32
CA PRO A 93 -15.65 18.79 12.57
C PRO A 93 -14.58 19.44 11.67
N ARG A 94 -13.79 18.65 10.93
CA ARG A 94 -12.72 19.08 10.03
C ARG A 94 -12.93 18.51 8.62
N PRO A 95 -13.75 19.17 7.79
CA PRO A 95 -14.03 18.69 6.44
C PRO A 95 -12.76 18.49 5.62
N GLY A 96 -12.68 17.37 4.89
CA GLY A 96 -11.54 17.04 4.03
C GLY A 96 -10.30 16.54 4.77
N GLN A 97 -10.39 16.24 6.08
CA GLN A 97 -9.24 15.85 6.89
C GLN A 97 -9.51 14.58 7.69
N VAL A 98 -8.49 13.72 7.78
CA VAL A 98 -8.49 12.53 8.65
C VAL A 98 -7.20 12.52 9.44
N TYR A 99 -7.28 12.21 10.74
CA TYR A 99 -6.13 12.20 11.64
C TYR A 99 -6.01 10.83 12.30
N ASN A 100 -4.79 10.37 12.53
CA ASN A 100 -4.52 9.10 13.21
C ASN A 100 -4.03 9.27 14.66
N ASN A 101 -3.98 10.52 15.14
CA ASN A 101 -3.53 10.87 16.48
C ASN A 101 -4.36 12.03 17.06
N ALA A 102 -4.64 11.98 18.37
CA ALA A 102 -5.42 13.02 19.07
C ALA A 102 -4.80 14.42 19.00
N ASN A 103 -3.47 14.50 18.96
CA ASN A 103 -2.76 15.78 18.80
C ASN A 103 -2.78 16.30 17.35
N GLN A 104 -3.38 15.54 16.41
CA GLN A 104 -3.64 15.94 15.03
C GLN A 104 -2.40 16.43 14.28
N HIS A 105 -1.23 15.86 14.60
CA HIS A 105 0.03 16.27 14.00
C HIS A 105 0.09 16.02 12.48
N ILE A 106 -0.66 15.03 11.98
CA ILE A 106 -0.60 14.60 10.57
C ILE A 106 -2.02 14.36 10.04
N ASN A 107 -2.43 15.13 9.03
CA ASN A 107 -3.59 14.80 8.21
C ASN A 107 -3.19 13.64 7.27
N VAL A 108 -3.76 12.46 7.50
CA VAL A 108 -3.46 11.24 6.73
C VAL A 108 -4.30 11.13 5.45
N TYR A 109 -5.34 11.95 5.29
CA TYR A 109 -6.08 12.06 4.03
C TYR A 109 -5.33 12.93 3.02
N GLY A 110 -4.85 14.11 3.45
CA GLY A 110 -4.04 15.01 2.60
C GLY A 110 -4.66 15.35 1.24
N ASP A 111 -3.86 15.94 0.35
CA ASP A 111 -4.30 16.30 -1.01
C ASP A 111 -3.89 15.25 -2.07
N ASP A 112 -3.14 14.22 -1.66
CA ASP A 112 -2.39 13.31 -2.54
C ASP A 112 -2.79 11.84 -2.32
N VAL A 113 -4.01 11.60 -1.83
CA VAL A 113 -4.55 10.24 -1.68
C VAL A 113 -5.39 9.86 -2.91
N GLU A 114 -4.94 8.82 -3.61
CA GLU A 114 -5.68 8.18 -4.69
C GLU A 114 -6.44 6.97 -4.14
N VAL A 115 -7.77 7.01 -4.17
CA VAL A 115 -8.62 5.89 -3.74
C VAL A 115 -9.23 5.21 -4.95
N ASP A 116 -8.88 3.94 -5.15
CA ASP A 116 -9.28 3.14 -6.32
C ASP A 116 -10.67 2.54 -6.20
N TYR A 117 -11.02 2.07 -5.00
CA TYR A 117 -12.34 1.54 -4.70
C TYR A 117 -12.95 2.33 -3.55
N ARG A 118 -14.05 3.03 -3.83
CA ARG A 118 -14.70 3.93 -2.86
C ARG A 118 -16.07 3.39 -2.48
N GLY A 119 -16.37 3.40 -1.18
CA GLY A 119 -17.72 3.15 -0.69
C GLY A 119 -18.23 1.78 -1.13
N TYR A 120 -19.34 1.78 -1.88
CA TYR A 120 -19.99 0.57 -2.36
C TYR A 120 -19.14 -0.31 -3.28
N GLU A 121 -18.03 0.20 -3.83
CA GLU A 121 -17.12 -0.61 -4.63
C GLU A 121 -16.21 -1.52 -3.80
N VAL A 122 -16.14 -1.31 -2.47
CA VAL A 122 -15.32 -2.13 -1.56
C VAL A 122 -16.07 -3.40 -1.17
N THR A 123 -16.17 -4.35 -2.09
CA THR A 123 -16.88 -5.63 -1.90
C THR A 123 -15.90 -6.79 -1.84
N VAL A 124 -16.34 -7.91 -1.25
CA VAL A 124 -15.57 -9.16 -1.27
C VAL A 124 -15.28 -9.59 -2.72
N GLU A 125 -16.28 -9.46 -3.59
CA GLU A 125 -16.15 -9.80 -5.01
C GLU A 125 -15.04 -9.00 -5.70
N ASN A 126 -15.02 -7.67 -5.52
CA ASN A 126 -14.01 -6.82 -6.15
C ASN A 126 -12.61 -7.11 -5.61
N PHE A 127 -12.48 -7.36 -4.30
CA PHE A 127 -11.21 -7.72 -3.71
C PHE A 127 -10.68 -9.08 -4.22
N VAL A 128 -11.52 -10.12 -4.27
CA VAL A 128 -11.13 -11.43 -4.83
C VAL A 128 -10.82 -11.33 -6.33
N ARG A 129 -11.58 -10.54 -7.10
CA ARG A 129 -11.30 -10.26 -8.51
C ARG A 129 -9.96 -9.55 -8.70
N LEU A 130 -9.61 -8.62 -7.81
CA LEU A 130 -8.32 -7.94 -7.81
C LEU A 130 -7.17 -8.94 -7.64
N LEU A 131 -7.21 -9.76 -6.59
CA LEU A 131 -6.18 -10.77 -6.30
C LEU A 131 -6.04 -11.76 -7.46
N THR A 132 -7.15 -12.29 -7.96
CA THR A 132 -7.15 -13.25 -9.07
C THR A 132 -6.92 -12.60 -10.44
N GLY A 133 -6.92 -11.26 -10.51
CA GLY A 133 -7.05 -10.37 -11.68
C GLY A 133 -8.03 -10.85 -12.73
N ARG A 134 -9.20 -11.27 -12.27
CA ARG A 134 -10.38 -11.47 -13.10
C ARG A 134 -11.14 -10.14 -13.18
N THR A 135 -10.63 -9.21 -13.97
CA THR A 135 -11.23 -7.87 -14.16
C THR A 135 -12.13 -7.87 -15.40
N GLN A 136 -13.19 -7.06 -15.39
CA GLN A 136 -14.07 -6.89 -16.56
C GLN A 136 -13.39 -6.06 -17.67
N ASN A 137 -13.84 -6.22 -18.92
CA ASN A 137 -13.40 -5.36 -20.02
C ASN A 137 -13.70 -3.89 -19.70
N GLY A 138 -12.73 -3.00 -19.93
CA GLY A 138 -12.86 -1.58 -19.60
C GLY A 138 -12.57 -1.21 -18.13
N THR A 139 -12.23 -2.17 -17.26
CA THR A 139 -11.76 -1.84 -15.91
C THR A 139 -10.53 -0.92 -16.01
N ALA A 140 -10.55 0.19 -15.27
CA ALA A 140 -9.47 1.18 -15.23
C ALA A 140 -8.15 0.55 -14.77
N ARG A 141 -7.01 1.09 -15.23
CA ARG A 141 -5.68 0.58 -14.86
C ARG A 141 -5.44 0.67 -13.35
N SER A 142 -5.87 1.75 -12.70
CA SER A 142 -5.72 1.95 -11.25
C SER A 142 -6.48 0.93 -10.41
N LYS A 143 -7.51 0.29 -10.99
CA LYS A 143 -8.29 -0.80 -10.36
C LYS A 143 -7.76 -2.20 -10.71
N LYS A 144 -6.48 -2.32 -11.07
CA LYS A 144 -5.86 -3.60 -11.42
C LYS A 144 -4.53 -3.77 -10.70
N LEU A 145 -4.41 -4.89 -9.99
CA LEU A 145 -3.13 -5.35 -9.46
C LEU A 145 -2.30 -5.97 -10.61
N LEU A 146 -1.41 -5.18 -11.21
CA LEU A 146 -0.57 -5.60 -12.35
C LEU A 146 0.77 -6.18 -11.89
N SER A 147 0.78 -6.87 -10.74
CA SER A 147 1.93 -7.57 -10.20
C SER A 147 2.26 -8.84 -11.00
N ASP A 148 3.52 -9.22 -10.96
CA ASP A 148 4.10 -10.33 -11.74
C ASP A 148 5.03 -11.20 -10.87
N ALA A 149 5.75 -12.12 -11.52
CA ALA A 149 6.62 -13.08 -10.88
C ALA A 149 7.84 -12.46 -10.16
N GLY A 150 8.16 -11.19 -10.46
CA GLY A 150 9.24 -10.43 -9.84
C GLY A 150 8.75 -9.42 -8.81
N SER A 151 7.45 -9.31 -8.58
CA SER A 151 6.85 -8.29 -7.72
C SER A 151 6.72 -8.78 -6.28
N ASN A 152 7.18 -8.03 -5.27
CA ASN A 152 6.70 -8.30 -3.91
C ASN A 152 5.39 -7.58 -3.66
N VAL A 153 4.47 -8.22 -2.93
CA VAL A 153 3.12 -7.69 -2.71
C VAL A 153 2.85 -7.57 -1.21
N LEU A 154 2.58 -6.36 -0.74
CA LEU A 154 2.00 -6.09 0.58
C LEU A 154 0.48 -6.13 0.46
N ILE A 155 -0.18 -6.95 1.27
CA ILE A 155 -1.64 -6.89 1.45
C ILE A 155 -1.89 -6.49 2.90
N TYR A 156 -2.52 -5.33 3.12
CA TYR A 156 -2.92 -4.84 4.42
C TYR A 156 -4.44 -4.77 4.52
N LEU A 157 -5.02 -5.50 5.47
CA LEU A 157 -6.45 -5.49 5.75
C LEU A 157 -6.71 -4.93 7.15
N THR A 158 -7.67 -4.02 7.28
CA THR A 158 -8.16 -3.53 8.58
C THR A 158 -9.67 -3.48 8.58
N GLY A 159 -10.28 -3.88 9.71
CA GLY A 159 -11.73 -3.94 9.83
C GLY A 159 -12.17 -4.75 11.03
N HIS A 160 -13.43 -5.18 11.00
CA HIS A 160 -13.99 -6.12 11.97
C HIS A 160 -13.98 -7.53 11.42
N GLY A 161 -13.76 -8.50 12.28
CA GLY A 161 -13.65 -9.90 11.90
C GLY A 161 -13.84 -10.80 13.11
N GLY A 162 -13.64 -12.09 12.88
CA GLY A 162 -13.77 -13.13 13.89
C GLY A 162 -13.04 -14.39 13.43
N ASP A 163 -13.37 -15.51 14.04
CA ASP A 163 -12.75 -16.80 13.73
C ASP A 163 -13.04 -17.20 12.27
N GLY A 164 -12.05 -17.04 11.41
CA GLY A 164 -12.06 -17.46 10.02
C GLY A 164 -12.68 -16.47 9.03
N PHE A 165 -13.00 -15.23 9.44
CA PHE A 165 -13.59 -14.24 8.52
C PHE A 165 -13.26 -12.77 8.85
N LEU A 166 -13.34 -11.91 7.83
CA LEU A 166 -13.29 -10.45 7.93
C LEU A 166 -14.53 -9.85 7.26
N LYS A 167 -15.23 -8.95 7.94
CA LYS A 167 -16.42 -8.28 7.43
C LYS A 167 -16.07 -7.19 6.43
N PHE A 168 -16.79 -7.15 5.32
CA PHE A 168 -16.80 -6.08 4.34
C PHE A 168 -18.13 -5.31 4.43
N GLN A 169 -18.04 -4.00 4.57
CA GLN A 169 -19.15 -3.07 4.63
C GLN A 169 -20.24 -3.38 5.70
N ASP A 170 -19.87 -4.14 6.74
CA ASP A 170 -20.82 -4.63 7.77
C ASP A 170 -21.94 -5.54 7.22
N SER A 171 -21.79 -6.08 6.00
CA SER A 171 -22.82 -6.89 5.34
C SER A 171 -22.31 -8.20 4.73
N GLU A 172 -21.11 -8.18 4.16
CA GLU A 172 -20.47 -9.35 3.54
C GLU A 172 -19.30 -9.81 4.40
N GLU A 173 -18.85 -11.04 4.20
CA GLU A 173 -17.70 -11.60 4.91
C GLU A 173 -16.79 -12.29 3.90
N ILE A 174 -15.49 -11.99 3.94
CA ILE A 174 -14.48 -12.80 3.28
C ILE A 174 -13.94 -13.82 4.26
N THR A 175 -13.93 -15.07 3.85
CA THR A 175 -13.46 -16.19 4.68
C THR A 175 -11.95 -16.42 4.53
N SER A 176 -11.36 -17.08 5.52
CA SER A 176 -9.96 -17.56 5.47
C SER A 176 -9.71 -18.48 4.27
N GLN A 177 -10.72 -19.25 3.86
CA GLN A 177 -10.63 -20.11 2.67
C GLN A 177 -10.60 -19.28 1.38
N GLU A 178 -11.46 -18.28 1.23
CA GLU A 178 -11.47 -17.41 0.03
C GLU A 178 -10.17 -16.59 -0.08
N LEU A 179 -9.61 -16.13 1.05
CA LEU A 179 -8.29 -15.51 1.07
C LEU A 179 -7.19 -16.48 0.61
N ALA A 180 -7.19 -17.71 1.14
CA ALA A 180 -6.23 -18.74 0.76
C ALA A 180 -6.33 -19.08 -0.74
N ASP A 181 -7.54 -19.26 -1.27
CA ASP A 181 -7.79 -19.57 -2.68
C ASP A 181 -7.41 -18.40 -3.60
N GLY A 182 -7.61 -17.15 -3.14
CA GLY A 182 -7.18 -15.95 -3.83
C GLY A 182 -5.65 -15.87 -3.96
N ILE A 183 -4.94 -16.06 -2.85
CA ILE A 183 -3.46 -16.07 -2.82
C ILE A 183 -2.89 -17.25 -3.61
N GLN A 184 -3.53 -18.43 -3.52
CA GLN A 184 -3.15 -19.60 -4.32
C GLN A 184 -3.26 -19.33 -5.82
N GLN A 185 -4.34 -18.68 -6.26
CA GLN A 185 -4.46 -18.26 -7.65
C GLN A 185 -3.42 -17.20 -8.05
N MET A 186 -3.02 -16.30 -7.15
CA MET A 186 -1.91 -15.38 -7.41
C MET A 186 -0.60 -16.14 -7.65
N TRP A 187 -0.32 -17.14 -6.82
CA TRP A 187 0.86 -17.99 -6.94
C TRP A 187 0.89 -18.77 -8.26
N GLU A 188 -0.20 -19.48 -8.59
CA GLU A 188 -0.33 -20.27 -9.82
C GLU A 188 -0.18 -19.41 -11.08
N LYS A 189 -0.68 -18.18 -11.04
CA LYS A 189 -0.56 -17.21 -12.13
C LYS A 189 0.74 -16.41 -12.09
N LYS A 190 1.66 -16.72 -11.17
CA LYS A 190 2.96 -16.04 -10.99
C LYS A 190 2.81 -14.53 -10.84
N ARG A 191 1.97 -14.10 -9.90
CA ARG A 191 1.65 -12.69 -9.65
C ARG A 191 2.31 -12.09 -8.42
N TYR A 192 3.19 -12.85 -7.79
CA TYR A 192 4.10 -12.34 -6.79
C TYR A 192 5.37 -13.19 -6.75
N ASN A 193 6.47 -12.57 -6.35
CA ASN A 193 7.71 -13.21 -5.92
C ASN A 193 7.61 -13.58 -4.43
N GLU A 194 7.34 -12.59 -3.58
CA GLU A 194 7.06 -12.73 -2.15
C GLU A 194 5.82 -11.93 -1.77
N LEU A 195 5.05 -12.42 -0.80
CA LEU A 195 3.83 -11.77 -0.33
C LEU A 195 3.91 -11.54 1.18
N PHE A 196 3.66 -10.31 1.61
CA PHE A 196 3.51 -9.97 3.02
C PHE A 196 2.05 -9.64 3.33
N PHE A 197 1.40 -10.53 4.06
CA PHE A 197 0.01 -10.40 4.49
C PHE A 197 -0.04 -9.84 5.91
N MET A 198 -0.52 -8.61 6.06
CA MET A 198 -0.67 -7.92 7.35
C MET A 198 -2.15 -7.67 7.60
N VAL A 199 -2.66 -8.10 8.75
CA VAL A 199 -4.09 -7.94 9.04
C VAL A 199 -4.34 -7.46 10.47
N ASP A 200 -5.16 -6.42 10.60
CA ASP A 200 -5.57 -5.83 11.89
C ASP A 200 -7.09 -5.97 12.11
N THR A 201 -7.47 -6.98 12.89
CA THR A 201 -8.87 -7.28 13.27
C THR A 201 -8.90 -8.23 14.47
N CYS A 202 -10.06 -8.42 15.11
CA CYS A 202 -10.25 -9.51 16.07
C CYS A 202 -10.03 -10.88 15.43
N GLN A 203 -9.43 -11.79 16.20
CA GLN A 203 -9.04 -13.14 15.80
C GLN A 203 -8.28 -13.23 14.47
N ALA A 204 -7.47 -12.21 14.17
CA ALA A 204 -6.82 -12.02 12.88
C ALA A 204 -5.96 -13.21 12.43
N ALA A 205 -5.35 -13.95 13.36
CA ALA A 205 -4.53 -15.11 13.04
C ALA A 205 -5.29 -16.22 12.29
N SER A 206 -6.61 -16.34 12.51
CA SER A 206 -7.46 -17.32 11.81
C SER A 206 -7.48 -17.12 10.29
N LEU A 207 -7.26 -15.90 9.80
CA LEU A 207 -7.38 -15.54 8.39
C LEU A 207 -6.28 -16.14 7.52
N TYR A 208 -5.10 -16.38 8.07
CA TYR A 208 -3.98 -16.96 7.32
C TYR A 208 -3.81 -18.47 7.54
N GLU A 209 -4.63 -19.12 8.38
CA GLU A 209 -4.44 -20.54 8.73
C GLU A 209 -4.55 -21.46 7.51
N LYS A 210 -5.41 -21.12 6.57
CA LYS A 210 -5.65 -21.89 5.35
C LYS A 210 -4.63 -21.62 4.25
N PHE A 211 -3.68 -20.70 4.44
CA PHE A 211 -2.67 -20.43 3.42
C PHE A 211 -1.77 -21.66 3.22
N THR A 212 -1.51 -22.00 1.96
CA THR A 212 -0.64 -23.09 1.55
C THR A 212 0.38 -22.66 0.50
N SER A 213 0.19 -21.48 -0.10
CA SER A 213 1.04 -20.93 -1.15
C SER A 213 2.41 -20.54 -0.58
N PRO A 214 3.50 -20.84 -1.28
CA PRO A 214 4.84 -20.53 -0.81
C PRO A 214 5.14 -19.03 -0.91
N ASN A 215 6.23 -18.63 -0.27
CA ASN A 215 6.75 -17.26 -0.21
C ASN A 215 5.77 -16.25 0.42
N VAL A 216 4.90 -16.72 1.32
CA VAL A 216 3.97 -15.88 2.08
C VAL A 216 4.46 -15.73 3.51
N LEU A 217 4.69 -14.49 3.92
CA LEU A 217 4.85 -14.12 5.33
C LEU A 217 3.54 -13.50 5.81
N ALA A 218 3.02 -13.91 6.96
CA ALA A 218 1.80 -13.35 7.51
C ALA A 218 1.98 -12.82 8.93
N VAL A 219 1.34 -11.69 9.24
CA VAL A 219 1.26 -11.11 10.58
C VAL A 219 -0.18 -10.68 10.88
N ALA A 220 -0.63 -10.97 12.09
CA ALA A 220 -1.97 -10.68 12.59
C ALA A 220 -1.91 -9.92 13.91
N SER A 221 -2.80 -8.95 14.10
CA SER A 221 -2.84 -8.16 15.33
C SER A 221 -3.32 -8.91 16.57
N SER A 222 -4.04 -10.02 16.41
CA SER A 222 -4.49 -10.88 17.51
C SER A 222 -4.50 -12.37 17.15
N LEU A 223 -4.38 -13.25 18.15
CA LEU A 223 -4.56 -14.70 18.00
C LEU A 223 -6.03 -15.10 18.01
N VAL A 224 -6.31 -16.35 17.60
CA VAL A 224 -7.64 -16.95 17.72
C VAL A 224 -8.09 -16.91 19.19
N GLY A 225 -9.34 -16.49 19.42
CA GLY A 225 -9.88 -16.26 20.76
C GLY A 225 -9.49 -14.93 21.43
N GLU A 226 -8.71 -14.06 20.77
CA GLU A 226 -8.38 -12.71 21.27
C GLU A 226 -8.95 -11.61 20.37
N ASP A 227 -9.45 -10.54 20.99
CA ASP A 227 -9.84 -9.30 20.31
C ASP A 227 -8.62 -8.48 19.89
N SER A 228 -8.75 -7.71 18.81
CA SER A 228 -7.86 -6.56 18.54
C SER A 228 -8.50 -5.31 19.15
N LEU A 229 -7.67 -4.43 19.71
CA LEU A 229 -8.14 -3.28 20.47
C LEU A 229 -7.70 -1.96 19.85
N SER A 230 -8.59 -0.97 19.96
CA SER A 230 -8.31 0.41 19.63
C SER A 230 -7.36 1.07 20.64
N HIS A 231 -6.63 2.11 20.20
CA HIS A 231 -5.60 2.74 21.03
C HIS A 231 -6.12 3.91 21.85
N HIS A 232 -6.57 4.99 21.21
CA HIS A 232 -6.96 6.23 21.87
C HIS A 232 -8.16 6.90 21.20
N VAL A 233 -8.91 7.67 21.99
CA VAL A 233 -10.12 8.40 21.60
C VAL A 233 -9.79 9.87 21.40
N ASP A 234 -10.39 10.49 20.39
CA ASP A 234 -10.41 11.95 20.27
C ASP A 234 -11.79 12.47 20.72
N PRO A 235 -11.86 13.21 21.85
CA PRO A 235 -13.11 13.75 22.36
C PRO A 235 -13.86 14.67 21.39
N SER A 236 -13.16 15.31 20.43
CA SER A 236 -13.78 16.19 19.44
C SER A 236 -14.61 15.46 18.39
N ILE A 237 -14.28 14.19 18.12
CA ILE A 237 -15.02 13.31 17.19
C ILE A 237 -15.80 12.19 17.89
N GLY A 238 -15.52 11.95 19.18
CA GLY A 238 -16.24 11.01 20.04
C GLY A 238 -15.97 9.53 19.74
N VAL A 239 -14.91 9.22 18.99
CA VAL A 239 -14.58 7.86 18.52
C VAL A 239 -13.09 7.58 18.64
N TYR A 240 -12.71 6.30 18.53
CA TYR A 240 -11.32 5.88 18.47
C TYR A 240 -10.69 6.26 17.13
N MET A 241 -9.42 6.72 17.16
CA MET A 241 -8.73 7.23 15.97
C MET A 241 -7.87 6.20 15.24
N ILE A 242 -7.41 5.16 15.95
CA ILE A 242 -6.46 4.19 15.40
C ILE A 242 -6.50 2.89 16.22
N ASP A 243 -6.15 1.77 15.60
CA ASP A 243 -5.96 0.51 16.30
C ASP A 243 -4.56 0.36 16.89
N ARG A 244 -4.44 -0.39 18.00
CA ARG A 244 -3.18 -0.50 18.75
C ARG A 244 -2.07 -1.08 17.90
N TYR A 245 -2.32 -2.21 17.24
CA TYR A 245 -1.30 -2.85 16.43
C TYR A 245 -0.81 -1.89 15.33
N THR A 246 -1.75 -1.32 14.57
CA THR A 246 -1.42 -0.36 13.52
C THR A 246 -0.68 0.88 14.05
N TYR A 247 -1.03 1.40 15.22
CA TYR A 247 -0.30 2.50 15.87
C TYR A 247 1.19 2.20 16.08
N TYR A 248 1.51 1.05 16.67
CA TYR A 248 2.91 0.67 16.91
C TYR A 248 3.63 0.27 15.62
N ALA A 249 2.93 -0.32 14.65
CA ALA A 249 3.49 -0.55 13.31
C ALA A 249 3.88 0.77 12.64
N LEU A 250 3.04 1.80 12.71
CA LEU A 250 3.33 3.13 12.17
C LEU A 250 4.45 3.82 12.93
N GLU A 251 4.52 3.70 14.26
CA GLU A 251 5.63 4.26 15.04
C GLU A 251 6.99 3.71 14.59
N PHE A 252 7.03 2.44 14.19
CA PHE A 252 8.20 1.84 13.56
C PHE A 252 8.42 2.38 12.15
N LEU A 253 7.38 2.34 11.29
CA LEU A 253 7.49 2.76 9.90
C LEU A 253 7.91 4.22 9.76
N GLU A 254 7.44 5.13 10.61
CA GLU A 254 7.85 6.55 10.61
C GLU A 254 9.36 6.73 10.77
N LYS A 255 10.05 5.80 11.44
CA LYS A 255 11.51 5.82 11.63
C LYS A 255 12.27 5.16 10.47
N VAL A 256 11.57 4.47 9.56
CA VAL A 256 12.15 3.85 8.37
C VAL A 256 12.37 4.91 7.29
N GLN A 257 13.57 4.91 6.72
CA GLN A 257 13.95 5.67 5.53
C GLN A 257 14.15 4.71 4.33
N PRO A 258 14.14 5.19 3.07
CA PRO A 258 14.28 4.31 1.91
C PRO A 258 15.53 3.40 1.90
N PHE A 259 16.62 3.79 2.57
CA PHE A 259 17.86 3.02 2.71
C PHE A 259 18.03 2.37 4.09
N SER A 260 16.93 2.25 4.83
CA SER A 260 16.94 1.69 6.18
C SER A 260 17.37 0.24 6.18
N LYS A 261 18.26 -0.11 7.10
CA LYS A 261 18.66 -1.51 7.37
C LYS A 261 17.72 -2.22 8.35
N ARG A 262 16.61 -1.56 8.73
CA ARG A 262 15.60 -2.13 9.61
C ARG A 262 14.97 -3.36 8.96
N THR A 263 14.74 -4.40 9.74
CA THR A 263 14.30 -5.68 9.19
C THR A 263 12.84 -5.97 9.47
N ILE A 264 12.27 -6.87 8.66
CA ILE A 264 10.95 -7.45 8.92
C ILE A 264 10.93 -8.11 10.30
N GLY A 265 12.02 -8.75 10.71
CA GLY A 265 12.17 -9.35 12.03
C GLY A 265 11.95 -8.38 13.19
N GLU A 266 12.46 -7.14 13.07
CA GLU A 266 12.19 -6.07 14.03
C GLU A 266 10.73 -5.58 13.94
N PHE A 267 10.21 -5.43 12.71
CA PHE A 267 8.82 -5.01 12.47
C PHE A 267 7.81 -5.98 13.11
N LEU A 268 8.05 -7.28 13.06
CA LEU A 268 7.19 -8.30 13.66
C LEU A 268 7.13 -8.25 15.20
N GLN A 269 7.99 -7.44 15.84
CA GLN A 269 8.07 -7.31 17.30
C GLN A 269 7.56 -5.95 17.81
N VAL A 270 7.03 -5.09 16.94
CA VAL A 270 6.66 -3.70 17.27
C VAL A 270 5.57 -3.60 18.32
N CYS A 271 4.71 -4.60 18.42
CA CYS A 271 3.56 -4.59 19.32
C CYS A 271 3.55 -5.79 20.27
N PRO A 272 4.42 -5.80 21.31
CA PRO A 272 4.36 -6.85 22.32
C PRO A 272 3.03 -6.81 23.08
N LYS A 273 2.60 -7.96 23.64
CA LYS A 273 1.31 -8.12 24.34
C LYS A 273 1.02 -7.03 25.38
N ARG A 274 2.05 -6.50 26.06
CA ARG A 274 1.91 -5.41 27.03
C ARG A 274 1.31 -4.12 26.47
N VAL A 275 1.55 -3.81 25.20
CA VAL A 275 1.07 -2.56 24.57
C VAL A 275 -0.09 -2.81 23.60
N CYS A 276 -0.06 -3.94 22.89
CA CYS A 276 -1.16 -4.37 22.02
C CYS A 276 -2.39 -4.79 22.81
N ILE A 277 -2.20 -5.34 24.02
CA ILE A 277 -3.25 -5.97 24.85
C ILE A 277 -3.87 -7.22 24.17
N SER A 278 -3.49 -7.49 22.93
CA SER A 278 -3.60 -8.75 22.19
C SER A 278 -2.23 -9.34 21.91
N THR A 279 -2.18 -10.60 21.47
CA THR A 279 -0.97 -11.30 21.07
C THR A 279 -0.83 -11.23 19.56
N VAL A 280 0.24 -10.59 19.06
CA VAL A 280 0.53 -10.56 17.61
C VAL A 280 0.88 -11.96 17.13
N GLY A 281 0.10 -12.47 16.16
CA GLY A 281 0.33 -13.73 15.49
C GLY A 281 1.27 -13.56 14.31
N VAL A 282 2.21 -14.48 14.11
CA VAL A 282 3.12 -14.47 12.96
C VAL A 282 3.23 -15.86 12.37
N ARG A 283 2.99 -15.98 11.07
CA ARG A 283 3.16 -17.24 10.32
C ARG A 283 4.34 -17.14 9.37
N LYS A 284 5.32 -18.03 9.54
CA LYS A 284 6.62 -18.00 8.83
C LYS A 284 6.95 -19.28 8.06
N ASP A 285 6.22 -20.37 8.28
CA ASP A 285 6.48 -21.69 7.66
C ASP A 285 6.43 -21.67 6.13
N LEU A 286 5.64 -20.76 5.55
CA LEU A 286 5.53 -20.56 4.10
C LEU A 286 6.59 -19.60 3.54
N TYR A 287 7.35 -18.89 4.38
CA TYR A 287 8.32 -17.89 3.98
C TYR A 287 9.75 -18.42 4.09
N ARG A 288 10.48 -18.44 2.97
CA ARG A 288 11.80 -19.12 2.88
C ARG A 288 12.95 -18.34 3.50
N ARG A 289 12.90 -17.00 3.46
CA ARG A 289 13.98 -16.15 3.95
C ARG A 289 13.85 -15.95 5.46
N ASP A 290 14.98 -15.76 6.13
CA ASP A 290 15.01 -15.39 7.55
C ASP A 290 14.54 -13.94 7.72
N PRO A 291 13.38 -13.67 8.37
CA PRO A 291 12.87 -12.31 8.54
C PRO A 291 13.83 -11.36 9.25
N GLN A 292 14.76 -11.87 10.06
CA GLN A 292 15.77 -11.05 10.73
C GLN A 292 16.82 -10.45 9.77
N LYS A 293 16.86 -10.93 8.53
CA LYS A 293 17.79 -10.47 7.49
C LYS A 293 17.09 -9.76 6.32
N VAL A 294 15.76 -9.80 6.27
CA VAL A 294 14.97 -9.17 5.21
C VAL A 294 14.72 -7.71 5.57
N PRO A 295 15.16 -6.74 4.75
CA PRO A 295 14.84 -5.33 4.96
C PRO A 295 13.32 -5.10 4.91
N ILE A 296 12.80 -4.23 5.78
CA ILE A 296 11.37 -3.83 5.74
C ILE A 296 11.00 -3.17 4.40
N THR A 297 11.99 -2.55 3.74
CA THR A 297 11.83 -1.89 2.44
C THR A 297 11.56 -2.87 1.30
N ASP A 298 11.80 -4.17 1.47
CA ASP A 298 11.44 -5.21 0.48
C ASP A 298 9.91 -5.32 0.28
N PHE A 299 9.10 -4.74 1.17
CA PHE A 299 7.63 -4.71 1.03
C PHE A 299 7.03 -3.30 1.11
N PHE A 300 7.65 -2.39 1.86
CA PHE A 300 7.10 -1.04 2.07
C PHE A 300 7.76 0.05 1.23
N GLY A 301 8.94 -0.20 0.63
CA GLY A 301 9.69 0.82 -0.11
C GLY A 301 9.73 0.56 -1.61
N ALA A 302 10.03 1.57 -2.41
CA ALA A 302 10.24 1.37 -3.83
C ALA A 302 11.62 0.81 -4.14
N ILE A 303 11.66 -0.13 -5.08
CA ILE A 303 12.87 -0.43 -5.84
C ILE A 303 12.87 0.49 -7.05
N ARG A 304 13.92 1.29 -7.23
CA ARG A 304 14.20 1.89 -8.55
C ARG A 304 15.40 1.15 -9.11
N PRO A 305 15.22 0.33 -10.16
CA PRO A 305 16.36 -0.25 -10.86
C PRO A 305 17.16 0.89 -11.48
N THR A 306 18.26 1.28 -10.84
CA THR A 306 19.11 2.38 -11.29
C THR A 306 20.38 1.81 -11.89
N ARG A 307 20.57 2.00 -13.19
CA ARG A 307 21.81 1.67 -13.89
C ARG A 307 22.67 2.92 -13.97
N VAL A 308 23.80 2.93 -13.27
CA VAL A 308 24.81 3.98 -13.43
C VAL A 308 25.46 3.77 -14.80
N SER A 309 25.33 4.76 -15.67
CA SER A 309 25.94 4.78 -17.00
C SER A 309 26.90 5.96 -17.06
N THR A 310 28.17 5.72 -17.41
CA THR A 310 29.13 6.80 -17.74
C THR A 310 28.95 7.32 -19.15
N ASP A 311 28.13 6.63 -19.96
CA ASP A 311 27.81 7.03 -21.33
C ASP A 311 26.89 8.26 -21.32
N ARG A 312 27.08 9.16 -22.30
CA ARG A 312 26.13 10.24 -22.55
C ARG A 312 24.79 9.63 -22.96
N ILE A 313 23.83 9.62 -22.04
CA ILE A 313 22.45 9.26 -22.35
C ILE A 313 21.80 10.49 -22.98
N ASN A 314 21.45 10.43 -24.26
CA ASN A 314 20.56 11.41 -24.85
C ASN A 314 19.16 11.17 -24.27
N VAL A 315 18.81 11.90 -23.22
CA VAL A 315 17.44 11.97 -22.71
C VAL A 315 16.71 13.00 -23.55
N THR A 316 16.36 12.63 -24.78
CA THR A 316 15.22 13.29 -25.42
C THR A 316 14.00 12.89 -24.61
N LEU A 317 13.32 13.88 -24.03
CA LEU A 317 11.95 13.70 -23.58
C LEU A 317 11.22 13.08 -24.77
N ALA A 318 10.59 11.92 -24.56
CA ALA A 318 9.80 11.30 -25.61
C ALA A 318 8.67 12.29 -25.97
N ASP A 319 8.85 13.01 -27.08
CA ASP A 319 7.78 13.77 -27.69
C ASP A 319 6.75 12.75 -28.21
N GLU A 320 5.47 13.11 -28.21
CA GLU A 320 4.34 12.23 -28.60
C GLU A 320 4.49 11.58 -30.00
N GLU A 321 5.49 11.99 -30.79
CA GLU A 321 5.83 11.44 -32.11
C GLU A 321 6.63 10.11 -32.04
N ASP A 322 7.22 9.73 -30.90
CA ASP A 322 7.94 8.45 -30.73
C ASP A 322 7.03 7.20 -30.82
N PHE A 323 5.71 7.39 -30.92
CA PHE A 323 4.73 6.32 -31.19
C PHE A 323 4.43 6.10 -32.68
N TYR A 324 5.02 6.88 -33.59
CA TYR A 324 4.76 6.76 -35.03
C TYR A 324 6.01 6.90 -35.89
N THR A 325 6.90 5.91 -35.89
CA THR A 325 7.82 5.72 -37.02
C THR A 325 8.03 4.24 -37.33
N ASP A 326 7.20 3.71 -38.24
CA ASP A 326 7.72 2.97 -39.39
C ASP A 326 6.67 2.97 -40.52
N PHE A 327 6.59 4.08 -41.26
CA PHE A 327 5.73 4.18 -42.45
C PHE A 327 6.49 3.96 -43.77
N ASP A 328 7.81 3.78 -43.75
CA ASP A 328 8.59 3.60 -44.99
C ASP A 328 8.61 2.17 -45.52
N HIS A 329 8.01 1.21 -44.81
CA HIS A 329 7.77 -0.16 -45.30
C HIS A 329 6.31 -0.59 -45.14
N MET A 330 5.38 0.17 -45.74
CA MET A 330 4.02 -0.31 -45.97
C MET A 330 3.96 -1.09 -47.30
N PRO A 331 3.46 -2.34 -47.33
CA PRO A 331 3.07 -2.97 -48.60
C PRO A 331 2.00 -2.10 -49.29
N PRO A 332 1.96 -2.05 -50.63
CA PRO A 332 1.10 -1.12 -51.35
C PRO A 332 -0.36 -1.24 -50.90
N LYS A 333 -0.94 -0.13 -50.46
CA LYS A 333 -2.33 -0.04 -49.98
C LYS A 333 -3.26 -0.60 -51.06
N LYS A 334 -3.96 -1.70 -50.76
CA LYS A 334 -5.11 -2.14 -51.56
C LYS A 334 -6.19 -1.06 -51.47
N GLN A 335 -6.64 -0.56 -52.61
CA GLN A 335 -7.81 0.33 -52.67
C GLN A 335 -9.04 -0.46 -52.24
N PHE A 336 -9.61 -0.11 -51.08
CA PHE A 336 -10.94 -0.58 -50.68
C PHE A 336 -11.95 0.52 -50.95
N LYS A 337 -12.95 0.20 -51.75
CA LYS A 337 -14.09 1.07 -52.04
C LYS A 337 -15.08 0.93 -50.89
N ILE A 338 -15.20 1.96 -50.06
CA ILE A 338 -16.22 2.02 -49.01
C ILE A 338 -17.57 2.27 -49.69
N VAL A 339 -18.45 1.27 -49.66
CA VAL A 339 -19.84 1.40 -50.10
C VAL A 339 -20.70 1.58 -48.86
N ILE A 340 -21.14 2.82 -48.63
CA ILE A 340 -22.07 3.13 -47.55
C ILE A 340 -23.48 2.75 -48.02
N GLN A 341 -24.02 1.64 -47.51
CA GLN A 341 -25.43 1.30 -47.69
C GLN A 341 -26.28 2.03 -46.64
N PRO A 342 -27.31 2.81 -47.02
CA PRO A 342 -28.20 3.46 -46.07
C PRO A 342 -29.05 2.41 -45.34
N GLN A 343 -29.00 2.43 -44.00
CA GLN A 343 -29.71 1.49 -43.11
C GLN A 343 -31.17 1.85 -42.80
N PHE A 344 -31.81 2.77 -43.55
CA PHE A 344 -33.22 3.07 -43.34
C PHE A 344 -33.97 3.28 -44.66
N ILE A 345 -35.02 2.48 -44.86
CA ILE A 345 -36.00 2.65 -45.94
C ILE A 345 -36.83 3.88 -45.59
N ALA A 346 -36.64 4.97 -46.34
CA ALA A 346 -37.56 6.09 -46.30
C ALA A 346 -38.93 5.62 -46.82
N LYS A 347 -39.93 5.53 -45.92
CA LYS A 347 -41.33 5.45 -46.32
C LYS A 347 -41.68 6.74 -47.07
N ILE A 348 -41.87 6.64 -48.37
CA ILE A 348 -42.46 7.70 -49.19
C ILE A 348 -43.97 7.53 -49.09
N ASN A 349 -44.63 8.43 -48.34
CA ASN A 349 -46.06 8.65 -48.48
C ASN A 349 -46.32 9.38 -49.80
N LYS A 350 -47.27 8.88 -50.57
CA LYS A 350 -48.06 9.68 -51.53
C LYS A 350 -49.47 9.79 -50.97
#